data_AF-A0A9P6GZX0-F1
#
_entry.id   AF-A0A9P6GZX0-F1
#
_cell.length_a   1.000
_cell.length_b   1.000
_cell.length_c   1.000
_cell.angle_alpha   90.00
_cell.angle_beta   90.00
_cell.angle_gamma   90.00
#
_symmetry.space_group_name_H-M   'P 1'
#
loop_
_entity.id
_entity.type
_entity.pdbx_description
1 polymer ?
#
loop_
_entity_poly.entity_id
_entity_poly.type
_entity_poly.pdbx_seq_one_letter_code
_entity_poly.pdbx_strand_id
1 'polypeptide(L)'
;MIIFENISQFLLNKNTKAESDTANPPMIMFYSMTLNGINKFLRAITESKENSMHLLREYLNIIEDPKMTAIKAKDLLNYRLNFIEDLRIAIISMLRTPDKKERYILKQYHSILHLVSLKLKRKTSPYQIINEWLNTNTYLDDSQIKLHAMRGNFGKIVKTFPQSRDAIEELCIFENHIREGKISEREYDIIKNKWRNKYESVLPEEVKDILTGDYEPFDEHWTEKICYYLAYSNNCAPFEDVLNRVVDIDNEDILVNILKGDSEKLLMKSNGWLNLVLQFFYMPISRKDVFDIFNLIGERLIGIDWQLALDYFSFTVFSLYHFDNLCTSIDMNPVVFDFLFRYARKNNLDTSNLFRIYSNHLLENESYFLLLEFMTTCGFYDVKFSCEFVEFIIVNYDDVKKHFNDCFSSLPALKYVRCFIRLFKEQIEPNKEELEIVFNNSYTLYLFRIVFELTTKAKTHCARTISKCMDFLYEKEKDLTLGSSELNLYKSEFLNFLCILNSKQR
;
A
#
# COMPACT_ATOMS: atom_id res chain seq x y z
N MET A 1 -18.19 25.26 -5.86
CA MET A 1 -18.46 23.82 -6.08
C MET A 1 -17.90 23.27 -7.40
N ILE A 2 -17.65 24.08 -8.44
CA ILE A 2 -17.18 23.61 -9.77
C ILE A 2 -15.63 23.54 -9.91
N ILE A 3 -14.88 23.93 -8.88
CA ILE A 3 -13.40 23.93 -8.89
C ILE A 3 -12.80 22.63 -8.31
N PHE A 4 -13.57 21.84 -7.56
CA PHE A 4 -13.11 20.56 -7.01
C PHE A 4 -13.38 19.35 -7.92
N GLU A 5 -14.43 19.38 -8.76
CA GLU A 5 -14.70 18.31 -9.73
C GLU A 5 -13.68 18.31 -10.90
N ASN A 6 -13.13 19.47 -11.25
CA ASN A 6 -12.16 19.60 -12.34
C ASN A 6 -10.73 19.19 -11.97
N ILE A 7 -10.38 19.08 -10.68
CA ILE A 7 -9.03 18.62 -10.26
C ILE A 7 -8.98 17.08 -10.21
N SER A 8 -10.07 16.43 -9.78
CA SER A 8 -10.17 14.97 -9.78
C SER A 8 -10.21 14.38 -11.20
N GLN A 9 -10.83 15.06 -12.17
CA GLN A 9 -10.79 14.65 -13.58
C GLN A 9 -9.48 15.02 -14.30
N PHE A 10 -8.75 16.04 -13.85
CA PHE A 10 -7.44 16.40 -14.44
C PHE A 10 -6.32 15.44 -14.00
N LEU A 11 -6.45 14.81 -12.81
CA LEU A 11 -5.53 13.76 -12.36
C LEU A 11 -5.83 12.38 -12.98
N LEU A 12 -7.07 12.14 -13.40
CA LEU A 12 -7.45 10.89 -14.10
C LEU A 12 -7.13 10.91 -15.61
N ASN A 13 -7.07 12.08 -16.25
CA ASN A 13 -6.94 12.17 -17.72
C ASN A 13 -5.54 12.54 -18.24
N LYS A 14 -4.51 12.70 -17.40
CA LYS A 14 -3.14 12.99 -17.85
C LYS A 14 -2.16 11.81 -17.78
N ASN A 15 -2.57 10.66 -17.26
CA ASN A 15 -1.73 9.45 -17.21
C ASN A 15 -2.06 8.39 -18.27
N THR A 16 -3.03 8.62 -19.16
CA THR A 16 -3.39 7.67 -20.24
C THR A 16 -2.42 7.64 -21.43
N LYS A 17 -1.20 8.16 -21.28
CA LYS A 17 -0.09 7.95 -22.23
C LYS A 17 1.23 7.49 -21.60
N ALA A 18 1.21 6.97 -20.38
CA ALA A 18 2.33 6.24 -19.81
C ALA A 18 1.87 4.82 -19.44
N GLU A 19 2.31 3.85 -20.24
CA GLU A 19 2.38 2.41 -19.97
C GLU A 19 1.22 1.81 -19.17
N SER A 20 0.29 1.18 -19.90
CA SER A 20 -0.69 0.25 -19.33
C SER A 20 0.01 -1.00 -18.81
N ASP A 21 0.72 -0.88 -17.69
CA ASP A 21 1.15 -1.98 -16.84
C ASP A 21 -0.03 -2.32 -15.91
N THR A 22 -1.03 -3.01 -16.45
CA THR A 22 -1.93 -3.78 -15.59
C THR A 22 -1.08 -4.88 -14.97
N ALA A 23 -0.64 -4.68 -13.73
CA ALA A 23 0.20 -5.65 -13.02
C ALA A 23 -0.50 -7.03 -12.98
N ASN A 24 0.14 -8.06 -13.53
CA ASN A 24 -0.37 -9.42 -13.42
C ASN A 24 -0.23 -9.95 -11.97
N PRO A 25 -0.89 -11.07 -11.61
CA PRO A 25 -0.76 -11.67 -10.27
C PRO A 25 0.68 -11.89 -9.75
N PRO A 26 1.69 -12.23 -10.58
CA PRO A 26 3.08 -12.31 -10.12
C PRO A 26 3.60 -10.98 -9.55
N MET A 27 3.30 -9.84 -10.16
CA MET A 27 3.77 -8.55 -9.66
C MET A 27 3.09 -8.16 -8.34
N ILE A 28 1.84 -8.57 -8.09
CA ILE A 28 1.15 -8.36 -6.80
C ILE A 28 1.93 -9.04 -5.66
N MET A 29 2.33 -10.29 -5.85
CA MET A 29 3.13 -11.02 -4.86
C MET A 29 4.48 -10.33 -4.61
N PHE A 30 5.13 -9.84 -5.65
CA PHE A 30 6.36 -9.07 -5.54
C PHE A 30 6.20 -7.78 -4.71
N TYR A 31 5.13 -7.01 -4.94
CA TYR A 31 4.80 -5.83 -4.14
C TYR A 31 4.50 -6.19 -2.68
N SER A 32 3.75 -7.26 -2.43
CA SER A 32 3.48 -7.76 -1.06
C SER A 32 4.77 -8.15 -0.33
N MET A 33 5.66 -8.91 -0.99
CA MET A 33 6.97 -9.28 -0.42
C MET A 33 7.84 -8.06 -0.15
N THR A 34 7.84 -7.06 -1.05
CA THR A 34 8.55 -5.79 -0.87
C THR A 34 8.06 -5.08 0.39
N LEU A 35 6.73 -4.94 0.55
CA LEU A 35 6.14 -4.22 1.68
C LEU A 35 6.41 -4.93 3.02
N ASN A 36 6.39 -6.26 3.02
CA ASN A 36 6.80 -7.05 4.17
C ASN A 36 8.29 -6.83 4.52
N GLY A 37 9.15 -6.77 3.51
CA GLY A 37 10.57 -6.42 3.66
C GLY A 37 10.77 -5.03 4.26
N ILE A 38 10.04 -4.02 3.77
CA ILE A 38 10.05 -2.65 4.32
C ILE A 38 9.63 -2.66 5.79
N ASN A 39 8.51 -3.30 6.14
CA ASN A 39 8.05 -3.38 7.52
C ASN A 39 9.07 -4.08 8.44
N LYS A 40 9.68 -5.18 7.99
CA LYS A 40 10.72 -5.89 8.74
C LYS A 40 11.95 -5.01 8.96
N PHE A 41 12.40 -4.30 7.93
CA PHE A 41 13.50 -3.35 8.00
C PHE A 41 13.22 -2.22 8.99
N LEU A 42 12.05 -1.57 8.88
CA LEU A 42 11.68 -0.47 9.75
C LEU A 42 11.56 -0.89 11.22
N ARG A 43 10.93 -2.04 11.49
CA ARG A 43 10.83 -2.60 12.86
C ARG A 43 12.19 -2.95 13.45
N ALA A 44 13.12 -3.44 12.64
CA ALA A 44 14.48 -3.74 13.10
C ALA A 44 15.25 -2.47 13.51
N ILE A 45 14.99 -1.34 12.85
CA ILE A 45 15.69 -0.07 13.13
C ILE A 45 15.04 0.70 14.28
N THR A 46 13.71 0.74 14.33
CA THR A 46 12.95 1.52 15.32
C THR A 46 12.72 0.75 16.63
N GLU A 47 12.89 -0.57 16.62
CA GLU A 47 12.54 -1.45 17.75
C GLU A 47 11.06 -1.34 18.19
N SER A 48 10.23 -0.73 17.34
CA SER A 48 8.81 -0.46 17.60
C SER A 48 7.90 -1.52 16.96
N LYS A 49 6.72 -1.71 17.57
CA LYS A 49 5.64 -2.56 17.04
C LYS A 49 4.43 -1.73 16.60
N GLU A 50 4.59 -0.43 16.47
CA GLU A 50 3.53 0.47 16.05
C GLU A 50 3.15 0.28 14.57
N ASN A 51 2.17 1.06 14.13
CA ASN A 51 1.68 1.02 12.75
C ASN A 51 2.73 1.52 11.74
N SER A 52 2.49 1.23 10.47
CA SER A 52 3.42 1.50 9.37
C SER A 52 3.81 2.98 9.24
N MET A 53 2.87 3.91 9.45
CA MET A 53 3.15 5.34 9.41
C MET A 53 4.09 5.77 10.56
N HIS A 54 3.88 5.26 11.77
CA HIS A 54 4.76 5.57 12.89
C HIS A 54 6.17 5.05 12.65
N LEU A 55 6.30 3.79 12.25
CA LEU A 55 7.57 3.16 11.91
C LEU A 55 8.36 3.96 10.87
N LEU A 56 7.68 4.43 9.81
CA LEU A 56 8.30 5.24 8.77
C LEU A 56 8.74 6.61 9.29
N ARG A 57 7.88 7.30 10.05
CA ARG A 57 8.22 8.62 10.63
C ARG A 57 9.41 8.54 11.57
N GLU A 58 9.46 7.52 12.41
CA GLU A 58 10.55 7.29 13.35
C GLU A 58 11.86 7.00 12.60
N TYR A 59 11.82 6.15 11.58
CA TYR A 59 12.97 5.94 10.69
C TYR A 59 13.45 7.24 10.03
N LEU A 60 12.54 8.06 9.50
CA LEU A 60 12.89 9.35 8.88
C LEU A 60 13.54 10.30 9.90
N ASN A 61 13.01 10.36 11.12
CA ASN A 61 13.63 11.13 12.21
C ASN A 61 15.05 10.62 12.54
N ILE A 62 15.25 9.29 12.54
CA ILE A 62 16.53 8.66 12.82
C ILE A 62 17.58 9.03 11.77
N ILE A 63 17.24 8.98 10.48
CA ILE A 63 18.20 9.26 9.40
C ILE A 63 18.47 10.75 9.21
N GLU A 64 17.52 11.62 9.57
CA GLU A 64 17.68 13.08 9.53
C GLU A 64 18.45 13.64 10.74
N ASP A 65 18.67 12.85 11.82
CA ASP A 65 19.35 13.31 13.03
C ASP A 65 20.87 13.47 12.82
N PRO A 66 21.41 14.71 12.86
CA PRO A 66 22.84 14.96 12.70
C PRO A 66 23.69 14.43 13.87
N LYS A 67 23.07 14.08 15.01
CA LYS A 67 23.76 13.55 16.20
C LYS A 67 23.93 12.03 16.19
N MET A 68 23.55 11.35 15.11
CA MET A 68 23.81 9.93 14.93
C MET A 68 25.30 9.60 15.17
N THR A 69 25.60 8.97 16.30
CA THR A 69 26.96 8.53 16.64
C THR A 69 27.46 7.51 15.61
N ALA A 70 28.77 7.48 15.37
CA ALA A 70 29.38 6.62 14.34
C ALA A 70 29.03 5.12 14.45
N ILE A 71 28.67 4.64 15.65
CA ILE A 71 28.24 3.26 15.90
C ILE A 71 26.86 3.00 15.27
N LYS A 72 25.89 3.91 15.45
CA LYS A 72 24.55 3.79 14.84
C LYS A 72 24.56 3.88 13.31
N ALA A 73 25.49 4.65 12.74
CA ALA A 73 25.64 4.75 11.29
C ALA A 73 26.13 3.43 10.65
N LYS A 74 26.97 2.67 11.36
CA LYS A 74 27.43 1.34 10.91
C LYS A 74 26.31 0.31 10.97
N ASP A 75 25.51 0.33 12.04
CA ASP A 75 24.38 -0.58 12.19
C ASP A 75 23.30 -0.30 11.15
N LEU A 76 22.98 0.98 10.90
CA LEU A 76 22.08 1.39 9.81
C LEU A 76 22.54 0.87 8.44
N LEU A 77 23.85 0.96 8.14
CA LEU A 77 24.41 0.42 6.91
C LEU A 77 24.22 -1.10 6.82
N ASN A 78 24.43 -1.84 7.91
CA ASN A 78 24.20 -3.28 7.94
C ASN A 78 22.72 -3.62 7.70
N TYR A 79 21.79 -2.89 8.32
CA TYR A 79 20.37 -3.07 8.08
C TYR A 79 19.99 -2.80 6.62
N ARG A 80 20.54 -1.75 6.01
CA ARG A 80 20.32 -1.45 4.58
C ARG A 80 20.84 -2.56 3.68
N LEU A 81 22.05 -3.06 3.92
CA LEU A 81 22.63 -4.16 3.16
C LEU A 81 21.79 -5.44 3.28
N ASN A 82 21.36 -5.79 4.50
CA ASN A 82 20.47 -6.94 4.71
C ASN A 82 19.13 -6.77 3.98
N PHE A 83 18.57 -5.56 4.00
CA PHE A 83 17.31 -5.28 3.29
C PHE A 83 17.47 -5.39 1.77
N ILE A 84 18.58 -4.91 1.20
CA ILE A 84 18.90 -5.09 -0.23
C ILE A 84 18.94 -6.58 -0.59
N GLU A 85 19.61 -7.40 0.21
CA GLU A 85 19.69 -8.85 -0.06
C GLU A 85 18.32 -9.54 0.07
N ASP A 86 17.51 -9.18 1.08
CA ASP A 86 16.12 -9.66 1.22
C ASP A 86 15.29 -9.35 -0.04
N LEU A 87 15.41 -8.11 -0.59
CA LEU A 87 14.74 -7.72 -1.82
C LEU A 87 15.27 -8.48 -3.05
N ARG A 88 16.58 -8.68 -3.16
CA ARG A 88 17.19 -9.45 -4.27
C ARG A 88 16.70 -10.90 -4.26
N ILE A 89 16.60 -11.52 -3.09
CA ILE A 89 16.04 -12.87 -2.94
C ILE A 89 14.57 -12.90 -3.36
N ALA A 90 13.78 -11.90 -2.95
CA ALA A 90 12.39 -11.77 -3.39
C ALA A 90 12.29 -11.68 -4.91
N ILE A 91 13.11 -10.85 -5.56
CA ILE A 91 13.18 -10.73 -7.02
C ILE A 91 13.49 -12.07 -7.68
N ILE A 92 14.54 -12.77 -7.21
CA ILE A 92 14.96 -14.07 -7.78
C ILE A 92 13.82 -15.09 -7.69
N SER A 93 13.09 -15.13 -6.57
CA SER A 93 11.96 -16.03 -6.40
C SER A 93 10.85 -15.80 -7.43
N MET A 94 10.74 -14.56 -7.95
CA MET A 94 9.73 -14.12 -8.91
C MET A 94 10.18 -14.20 -10.37
N LEU A 95 11.47 -14.42 -10.66
CA LEU A 95 12.00 -14.55 -12.02
C LEU A 95 11.43 -15.74 -12.81
N ARG A 96 10.75 -16.68 -12.12
CA ARG A 96 10.04 -17.81 -12.74
C ARG A 96 8.72 -17.41 -13.40
N THR A 97 8.28 -16.15 -13.29
CA THR A 97 7.08 -15.63 -13.98
C THR A 97 7.15 -15.93 -15.49
N PRO A 98 6.06 -16.41 -16.13
CA PRO A 98 6.02 -16.65 -17.57
C PRO A 98 6.06 -15.35 -18.40
N ASP A 99 5.74 -14.20 -17.81
CA ASP A 99 5.75 -12.91 -18.49
C ASP A 99 7.18 -12.43 -18.77
N LYS A 100 7.48 -12.16 -20.05
CA LYS A 100 8.81 -11.71 -20.50
C LYS A 100 9.13 -10.28 -20.06
N LYS A 101 8.14 -9.38 -20.05
CA LYS A 101 8.34 -7.98 -19.65
C LYS A 101 8.60 -7.88 -18.16
N GLU A 102 7.79 -8.55 -17.34
CA GLU A 102 7.99 -8.59 -15.88
C GLU A 102 9.36 -9.19 -15.53
N ARG A 103 9.72 -10.30 -16.18
CA ARG A 103 11.02 -10.94 -15.96
C ARG A 103 12.17 -10.00 -16.33
N TYR A 104 12.04 -9.22 -17.39
CA TYR A 104 13.04 -8.23 -17.79
C TYR A 104 13.17 -7.12 -16.74
N ILE A 105 12.05 -6.54 -16.28
CA ILE A 105 12.03 -5.52 -15.22
C ILE A 105 12.65 -6.04 -13.92
N LEU A 106 12.26 -7.24 -13.49
CA LEU A 106 12.81 -7.89 -12.30
C LEU A 106 14.33 -8.10 -12.41
N LYS A 107 14.84 -8.52 -13.58
CA LYS A 107 16.29 -8.62 -13.81
C LYS A 107 17.00 -7.27 -13.70
N GLN A 108 16.39 -6.20 -14.22
CA GLN A 108 16.93 -4.85 -14.08
C GLN A 108 16.98 -4.42 -12.61
N TYR A 109 15.89 -4.62 -11.87
CA TYR A 109 15.83 -4.34 -10.43
C TYR A 109 16.91 -5.12 -9.65
N HIS A 110 17.06 -6.41 -9.93
CA HIS A 110 18.11 -7.21 -9.31
C HIS A 110 19.51 -6.65 -9.61
N SER A 111 19.77 -6.31 -10.87
CA SER A 111 21.06 -5.76 -11.30
C SER A 111 21.37 -4.42 -10.63
N ILE A 112 20.39 -3.52 -10.54
CA ILE A 112 20.52 -2.23 -9.88
C ILE A 112 20.78 -2.40 -8.38
N LEU A 113 19.98 -3.23 -7.69
CA LEU A 113 20.18 -3.51 -6.28
C LEU A 113 21.54 -4.15 -5.98
N HIS A 114 22.02 -5.03 -6.86
CA HIS A 114 23.35 -5.60 -6.73
C HIS A 114 24.43 -4.51 -6.79
N LEU A 115 24.31 -3.56 -7.72
CA LEU A 115 25.28 -2.46 -7.83
C LEU A 115 25.25 -1.54 -6.59
N VAL A 116 24.06 -1.22 -6.09
CA VAL A 116 23.89 -0.44 -4.85
C VAL A 116 24.53 -1.16 -3.66
N SER A 117 24.30 -2.48 -3.52
CA SER A 117 24.93 -3.32 -2.48
C SER A 117 26.45 -3.22 -2.53
N LEU A 118 27.05 -3.33 -3.71
CA LEU A 118 28.51 -3.24 -3.89
C LEU A 118 29.06 -1.85 -3.58
N LYS A 119 28.35 -0.79 -3.99
CA LYS A 119 28.73 0.60 -3.70
C LYS A 119 28.66 0.95 -2.21
N LEU A 120 27.71 0.38 -1.48
CA LEU A 120 27.55 0.62 -0.04
C LEU A 120 28.62 -0.10 0.81
N LYS A 121 29.31 -1.12 0.28
CA LYS A 121 30.38 -1.84 0.98
C LYS A 121 31.67 -1.00 1.03
N ARG A 122 32.13 -0.63 2.23
CA ARG A 122 33.24 0.31 2.49
C ARG A 122 34.66 -0.15 2.10
N LYS A 123 34.86 -1.31 1.46
CA LYS A 123 36.20 -1.90 1.24
C LYS A 123 36.44 -2.48 -0.16
N THR A 124 35.62 -2.10 -1.13
CA THR A 124 35.69 -2.64 -2.49
C THR A 124 36.28 -1.59 -3.42
N SER A 125 37.39 -1.91 -4.11
CA SER A 125 37.94 -1.01 -5.13
C SER A 125 36.91 -0.79 -6.25
N PRO A 126 36.92 0.35 -6.95
CA PRO A 126 35.90 0.58 -7.97
C PRO A 126 35.95 -0.44 -9.13
N TYR A 127 37.14 -0.96 -9.44
CA TYR A 127 37.30 -2.11 -10.34
C TYR A 127 36.51 -3.32 -9.85
N GLN A 128 36.70 -3.75 -8.59
CA GLN A 128 36.01 -4.91 -8.03
C GLN A 128 34.49 -4.74 -8.06
N ILE A 129 33.98 -3.53 -7.82
CA ILE A 129 32.54 -3.23 -7.89
C ILE A 129 31.99 -3.50 -9.29
N ILE A 130 32.59 -2.90 -10.33
CA ILE A 130 32.13 -3.06 -11.71
C ILE A 130 32.33 -4.51 -12.18
N ASN A 131 33.46 -5.09 -11.81
CA ASN A 131 33.82 -6.46 -12.17
C ASN A 131 32.82 -7.49 -11.64
N GLU A 132 32.56 -7.46 -10.33
CA GLU A 132 31.62 -8.36 -9.67
C GLU A 132 30.21 -8.15 -10.21
N TRP A 133 29.81 -6.90 -10.42
CA TRP A 133 28.51 -6.55 -10.97
C TRP A 133 28.31 -7.10 -12.40
N LEU A 134 29.28 -6.88 -13.30
CA LEU A 134 29.24 -7.35 -14.68
C LEU A 134 29.18 -8.88 -14.74
N ASN A 135 30.06 -9.56 -14.02
CA ASN A 135 30.14 -11.03 -14.04
C ASN A 135 28.91 -11.70 -13.42
N THR A 136 28.18 -11.01 -12.54
CA THR A 136 26.94 -11.53 -11.94
C THR A 136 25.72 -11.29 -12.83
N ASN A 137 25.65 -10.14 -13.50
CA ASN A 137 24.43 -9.71 -14.20
C ASN A 137 24.48 -9.89 -15.72
N THR A 138 25.68 -10.02 -16.30
CA THR A 138 25.88 -10.14 -17.74
C THR A 138 26.67 -11.40 -18.05
N TYR A 139 25.98 -12.42 -18.55
CA TYR A 139 26.60 -13.66 -18.97
C TYR A 139 27.57 -13.43 -20.14
N LEU A 140 28.70 -14.12 -20.11
CA LEU A 140 29.65 -14.21 -21.22
C LEU A 140 29.85 -15.67 -21.59
N ASP A 141 29.79 -15.94 -22.89
CA ASP A 141 30.19 -17.23 -23.45
C ASP A 141 31.70 -17.41 -23.40
N ASP A 142 32.18 -18.65 -23.24
CA ASP A 142 33.62 -18.98 -23.19
C ASP A 142 34.38 -18.49 -24.45
N SER A 143 33.69 -18.29 -25.58
CA SER A 143 34.27 -17.77 -26.83
C SER A 143 34.53 -16.25 -26.81
N GLN A 144 33.95 -15.50 -25.88
CA GLN A 144 34.09 -14.05 -25.79
C GLN A 144 35.36 -13.65 -25.04
N ILE A 145 36.50 -14.15 -25.50
CA ILE A 145 37.80 -14.05 -24.82
C ILE A 145 38.25 -12.60 -24.57
N LYS A 146 38.00 -11.69 -25.51
CA LYS A 146 38.29 -10.26 -25.34
C LYS A 146 37.53 -9.65 -24.15
N LEU A 147 36.23 -9.93 -24.03
CA LEU A 147 35.43 -9.44 -22.91
C LEU A 147 35.83 -10.11 -21.59
N HIS A 148 36.19 -11.39 -21.62
CA HIS A 148 36.78 -12.04 -20.45
C HIS A 148 38.10 -11.35 -20.02
N ALA A 149 38.95 -10.93 -20.96
CA ALA A 149 40.16 -10.17 -20.66
C ALA A 149 39.86 -8.78 -20.09
N MET A 150 38.93 -8.02 -20.68
CA MET A 150 38.52 -6.70 -20.17
C MET A 150 37.94 -6.76 -18.76
N ARG A 151 37.21 -7.84 -18.44
CA ARG A 151 36.69 -8.13 -17.10
C ARG A 151 37.67 -8.89 -16.20
N GLY A 152 38.95 -9.06 -16.55
CA GLY A 152 39.91 -9.78 -15.71
C GLY A 152 39.46 -11.19 -15.30
N ASN A 153 38.68 -11.88 -16.13
CA ASN A 153 38.25 -13.27 -15.95
C ASN A 153 39.39 -14.24 -16.30
N PHE A 154 40.51 -14.08 -15.61
CA PHE A 154 41.80 -14.67 -15.93
C PHE A 154 41.78 -16.20 -16.02
N GLY A 155 40.95 -16.88 -15.23
CA GLY A 155 40.81 -18.34 -15.32
C GLY A 155 40.30 -18.81 -16.69
N LYS A 156 39.44 -18.05 -17.36
CA LYS A 156 38.96 -18.35 -18.72
C LYS A 156 40.04 -18.11 -19.77
N ILE A 157 40.86 -17.08 -19.58
CA ILE A 157 41.99 -16.78 -20.45
C ILE A 157 43.04 -17.88 -20.33
N VAL A 158 43.45 -18.26 -19.11
CA VAL A 158 44.44 -19.32 -18.87
C VAL A 158 43.95 -20.68 -19.37
N LYS A 159 42.65 -20.99 -19.25
CA LYS A 159 42.07 -22.21 -19.81
C LYS A 159 42.23 -22.27 -21.33
N THR A 160 42.09 -21.12 -22.00
CA THR A 160 42.17 -21.01 -23.46
C THR A 160 43.62 -20.91 -23.94
N PHE A 161 44.48 -20.23 -23.17
CA PHE A 161 45.89 -19.99 -23.44
C PHE A 161 46.75 -20.38 -22.23
N PRO A 162 47.01 -21.69 -22.01
CA PRO A 162 47.76 -22.16 -20.85
C PRO A 162 49.17 -21.59 -20.74
N GLN A 163 49.80 -21.26 -21.88
CA GLN A 163 51.13 -20.65 -21.95
C GLN A 163 51.21 -19.26 -21.31
N SER A 164 50.07 -18.58 -21.15
CA SER A 164 50.01 -17.23 -20.56
C SER A 164 49.84 -17.23 -19.05
N ARG A 165 49.85 -18.42 -18.41
CA ARG A 165 49.59 -18.57 -16.97
C ARG A 165 50.52 -17.73 -16.11
N ASP A 166 51.83 -17.85 -16.29
CA ASP A 166 52.81 -17.14 -15.48
C ASP A 166 52.69 -15.62 -15.65
N ALA A 167 52.45 -15.17 -16.88
CA ALA A 167 52.21 -13.77 -17.19
C ALA A 167 50.97 -13.24 -16.44
N ILE A 168 49.87 -13.99 -16.47
CA ILE A 168 48.60 -13.62 -15.84
C ILE A 168 48.70 -13.65 -14.30
N GLU A 169 49.35 -14.64 -13.73
CA GLU A 169 49.53 -14.74 -12.26
C GLU A 169 50.36 -13.56 -11.74
N GLU A 170 51.47 -13.21 -12.40
CA GLU A 170 52.26 -12.02 -12.04
C GLU A 170 51.47 -10.72 -12.21
N LEU A 171 50.72 -10.59 -13.32
CA LEU A 171 49.84 -9.44 -13.58
C LEU A 171 48.83 -9.26 -12.44
N CYS A 172 48.14 -10.31 -12.04
CA CYS A 172 47.15 -10.25 -10.97
C CYS A 172 47.72 -9.72 -9.66
N ILE A 173 48.96 -10.10 -9.32
CA ILE A 173 49.60 -9.72 -8.06
C ILE A 173 49.83 -8.21 -8.01
N PHE A 174 50.54 -7.64 -8.99
CA PHE A 174 50.89 -6.22 -8.91
C PHE A 174 49.69 -5.32 -9.21
N GLU A 175 48.76 -5.74 -10.07
CA GLU A 175 47.50 -5.02 -10.32
C GLU A 175 46.64 -4.94 -9.05
N ASN A 176 46.62 -6.00 -8.23
CA ASN A 176 45.95 -5.96 -6.92
C ASN A 176 46.71 -5.08 -5.92
N HIS A 177 48.04 -5.15 -5.91
CA HIS A 177 48.84 -4.32 -5.01
C HIS A 177 48.66 -2.82 -5.24
N ILE A 178 48.62 -2.36 -6.50
CA ILE A 178 48.36 -0.93 -6.79
C ILE A 178 46.96 -0.52 -6.36
N ARG A 179 45.94 -1.34 -6.64
CA ARG A 179 44.54 -1.07 -6.25
C ARG A 179 44.33 -1.02 -4.74
N GLU A 180 45.09 -1.82 -3.99
CA GLU A 180 45.07 -1.83 -2.52
C GLU A 180 45.98 -0.77 -1.90
N GLY A 181 46.66 0.05 -2.72
CA GLY A 181 47.59 1.10 -2.27
C GLY A 181 48.86 0.54 -1.61
N LYS A 182 49.21 -0.72 -1.88
CA LYS A 182 50.42 -1.38 -1.33
C LYS A 182 51.69 -0.96 -2.05
N ILE A 183 51.59 -0.53 -3.29
CA ILE A 183 52.68 0.01 -4.10
C ILE A 183 52.28 1.38 -4.64
N SER A 184 53.27 2.25 -4.90
CA SER A 184 53.03 3.57 -5.51
C SER A 184 52.85 3.48 -7.03
N GLU A 185 52.27 4.51 -7.66
CA GLU A 185 52.14 4.58 -9.13
C GLU A 185 53.50 4.46 -9.84
N ARG A 186 54.54 5.14 -9.33
CA ARG A 186 55.90 5.04 -9.90
C ARG A 186 56.47 3.63 -9.80
N GLU A 187 56.19 2.93 -8.71
CA GLU A 187 56.63 1.55 -8.52
C GLU A 187 55.86 0.61 -9.45
N TYR A 188 54.55 0.83 -9.61
CA TYR A 188 53.72 0.12 -10.57
C TYR A 188 54.26 0.28 -12.00
N ASP A 189 54.62 1.48 -12.44
CA ASP A 189 55.19 1.72 -13.78
C ASP A 189 56.44 0.89 -14.03
N ILE A 190 57.34 0.83 -13.04
CA ILE A 190 58.58 0.05 -13.13
C ILE A 190 58.26 -1.45 -13.22
N ILE A 191 57.34 -1.95 -12.40
CA ILE A 191 56.94 -3.36 -12.38
C ILE A 191 56.23 -3.74 -13.68
N LYS A 192 55.27 -2.92 -14.14
CA LYS A 192 54.51 -3.14 -15.37
C LYS A 192 55.41 -3.18 -16.60
N ASN A 193 56.39 -2.27 -16.69
CA ASN A 193 57.37 -2.26 -17.78
C ASN A 193 58.27 -3.51 -17.78
N LYS A 194 58.74 -3.95 -16.60
CA LYS A 194 59.50 -5.20 -16.47
C LYS A 194 58.67 -6.42 -16.87
N TRP A 195 57.41 -6.46 -16.43
CA TRP A 195 56.47 -7.51 -16.77
C TRP A 195 56.21 -7.56 -18.28
N ARG A 196 55.97 -6.39 -18.91
CA ARG A 196 55.77 -6.25 -20.36
C ARG A 196 56.96 -6.81 -21.14
N ASN A 197 58.18 -6.36 -20.82
CA ASN A 197 59.41 -6.87 -21.47
C ASN A 197 59.61 -8.38 -21.33
N LYS A 198 59.11 -8.98 -20.24
CA LYS A 198 59.26 -10.42 -19.97
C LYS A 198 58.22 -11.26 -20.72
N TYR A 199 56.99 -10.77 -20.86
CA TYR A 199 55.84 -11.61 -21.26
C TYR A 199 55.11 -11.18 -22.53
N GLU A 200 55.30 -9.95 -23.00
CA GLU A 200 54.53 -9.40 -24.13
C GLU A 200 54.59 -10.28 -25.39
N SER A 201 55.76 -10.87 -25.71
CA SER A 201 55.93 -11.75 -26.88
C SER A 201 55.29 -13.14 -26.72
N VAL A 202 54.86 -13.50 -25.51
CA VAL A 202 54.25 -14.80 -25.18
C VAL A 202 52.73 -14.68 -25.02
N LEU A 203 52.22 -13.45 -24.90
CA LEU A 203 50.79 -13.20 -24.83
C LEU A 203 50.13 -13.41 -26.21
N PRO A 204 48.95 -14.04 -26.26
CA PRO A 204 48.18 -14.18 -27.49
C PRO A 204 47.77 -12.81 -28.02
N GLU A 205 47.91 -12.58 -29.32
CA GLU A 205 47.58 -11.31 -29.98
C GLU A 205 46.14 -10.83 -29.68
N GLU A 206 45.19 -11.75 -29.49
CA GLU A 206 43.79 -11.40 -29.18
C GLU A 206 43.58 -10.67 -27.85
N VAL A 207 44.47 -10.89 -26.86
CA VAL A 207 44.35 -10.35 -25.49
C VAL A 207 45.55 -9.52 -25.08
N LYS A 208 46.63 -9.56 -25.86
CA LYS A 208 47.90 -8.89 -25.58
C LYS A 208 47.70 -7.42 -25.26
N ASP A 209 47.09 -6.66 -26.16
CA ASP A 209 46.86 -5.22 -25.99
C ASP A 209 45.99 -4.90 -24.77
N ILE A 210 45.04 -5.78 -24.45
CA ILE A 210 44.16 -5.63 -23.27
C ILE A 210 44.98 -5.81 -21.99
N LEU A 211 45.78 -6.87 -21.90
CA LEU A 211 46.56 -7.19 -20.70
C LEU A 211 47.74 -6.23 -20.48
N THR A 212 48.30 -5.69 -21.56
CA THR A 212 49.34 -4.65 -21.49
C THR A 212 48.77 -3.28 -21.12
N GLY A 213 47.47 -3.06 -21.32
CA GLY A 213 46.79 -1.79 -21.05
C GLY A 213 46.80 -0.81 -22.23
N ASP A 214 47.15 -1.29 -23.43
CA ASP A 214 47.23 -0.50 -24.65
C ASP A 214 45.97 -0.60 -25.52
N TYR A 215 44.96 -1.37 -25.10
CA TYR A 215 43.70 -1.51 -25.81
C TYR A 215 42.85 -0.24 -25.76
N GLU A 216 42.32 0.17 -26.92
CA GLU A 216 41.34 1.26 -27.05
C GLU A 216 39.97 0.66 -27.42
N PRO A 217 39.07 0.42 -26.45
CA PRO A 217 37.78 -0.17 -26.73
C PRO A 217 36.87 0.84 -27.46
N PHE A 218 36.37 0.47 -28.63
CA PHE A 218 35.52 1.32 -29.47
C PHE A 218 34.07 0.83 -29.50
N ASP A 219 33.84 -0.44 -29.86
CA ASP A 219 32.50 -1.01 -30.06
C ASP A 219 31.87 -1.61 -28.79
N GLU A 220 32.64 -1.74 -27.70
CA GLU A 220 32.14 -2.33 -26.47
C GLU A 220 31.18 -1.41 -25.71
N HIS A 221 30.24 -2.03 -24.98
CA HIS A 221 29.34 -1.29 -24.11
C HIS A 221 30.13 -0.51 -23.04
N TRP A 222 29.65 0.68 -22.66
CA TRP A 222 30.37 1.59 -21.77
C TRP A 222 30.77 0.96 -20.43
N THR A 223 29.98 0.01 -19.92
CA THR A 223 30.29 -0.72 -18.68
C THR A 223 31.55 -1.60 -18.82
N GLU A 224 31.77 -2.21 -19.98
CA GLU A 224 32.99 -2.99 -20.28
C GLU A 224 34.19 -2.06 -20.40
N LYS A 225 34.02 -0.93 -21.10
CA LYS A 225 35.04 0.12 -21.23
C LYS A 225 35.52 0.59 -19.86
N ILE A 226 34.59 0.92 -18.95
CA ILE A 226 34.92 1.29 -17.57
C ILE A 226 35.66 0.16 -16.84
N CYS A 227 35.18 -1.08 -16.94
CA CYS A 227 35.83 -2.21 -16.28
C CYS A 227 37.28 -2.36 -16.72
N TYR A 228 37.53 -2.27 -18.03
CA TYR A 228 38.86 -2.30 -18.62
C TYR A 228 39.75 -1.15 -18.12
N TYR A 229 39.25 0.09 -18.17
CA TYR A 229 40.02 1.25 -17.74
C TYR A 229 40.37 1.18 -16.25
N LEU A 230 39.45 0.72 -15.40
CA LEU A 230 39.71 0.50 -13.97
C LEU A 230 40.68 -0.66 -13.70
N ALA A 231 40.75 -1.64 -14.61
CA ALA A 231 41.60 -2.80 -14.47
C ALA A 231 43.06 -2.54 -14.89
N TYR A 232 43.28 -1.79 -15.97
CA TYR A 232 44.57 -1.75 -16.68
C TYR A 232 45.08 -0.35 -17.05
N SER A 233 44.25 0.71 -17.01
CA SER A 233 44.64 2.04 -17.55
C SER A 233 45.45 2.93 -16.60
N ASN A 234 46.12 2.32 -15.63
CA ASN A 234 47.16 2.90 -14.79
C ASN A 234 46.86 4.30 -14.23
N ASN A 235 45.73 4.44 -13.54
CA ASN A 235 45.53 5.60 -12.70
C ASN A 235 44.98 5.11 -11.36
N CYS A 236 45.54 5.58 -10.24
CA CYS A 236 44.77 5.69 -8.99
C CYS A 236 43.65 6.74 -9.11
N ALA A 237 43.10 6.93 -10.33
CA ALA A 237 42.12 7.94 -10.65
C ALA A 237 40.86 7.66 -9.84
N PRO A 238 40.26 8.72 -9.28
CA PRO A 238 38.88 8.69 -8.84
C PRO A 238 37.98 8.08 -9.92
N PHE A 239 36.91 7.43 -9.48
CA PHE A 239 35.96 6.77 -10.37
C PHE A 239 35.39 7.73 -11.42
N GLU A 240 35.21 8.99 -11.04
CA GLU A 240 34.72 10.09 -11.88
C GLU A 240 35.61 10.35 -13.10
N ASP A 241 36.93 10.25 -12.95
CA ASP A 241 37.86 10.49 -14.05
C ASP A 241 37.78 9.39 -15.11
N VAL A 242 37.56 8.14 -14.68
CA VAL A 242 37.36 7.01 -15.60
C VAL A 242 36.03 7.12 -16.33
N LEU A 243 34.97 7.55 -15.65
CA LEU A 243 33.67 7.83 -16.29
C LEU A 243 33.81 8.89 -17.39
N ASN A 244 34.55 9.96 -17.14
CA ASN A 244 34.72 11.07 -18.10
C ASN A 244 35.53 10.68 -19.35
N ARG A 245 36.27 9.57 -19.31
CA ARG A 245 37.02 9.05 -20.48
C ARG A 245 36.14 8.33 -21.50
N VAL A 246 34.94 7.90 -21.11
CA VAL A 246 34.05 7.15 -22.00
C VAL A 246 33.10 8.11 -22.72
N VAL A 247 33.25 8.23 -24.04
CA VAL A 247 32.60 9.26 -24.87
C VAL A 247 31.09 9.07 -25.04
N ASP A 248 30.56 7.87 -24.74
CA ASP A 248 29.17 7.48 -25.03
C ASP A 248 28.30 7.23 -23.78
N ILE A 249 28.70 7.76 -22.62
CA ILE A 249 27.93 7.56 -21.38
C ILE A 249 26.74 8.52 -21.33
N ASP A 250 25.53 7.96 -21.22
CA ASP A 250 24.35 8.72 -20.84
C ASP A 250 24.43 9.13 -19.36
N ASN A 251 24.62 10.42 -19.12
CA ASN A 251 24.65 10.99 -17.77
C ASN A 251 23.30 10.92 -17.04
N GLU A 252 22.23 10.53 -17.73
CA GLU A 252 20.90 10.28 -17.14
C GLU A 252 20.69 8.81 -16.75
N ASP A 253 21.60 7.89 -17.12
CA ASP A 253 21.51 6.47 -16.79
C ASP A 253 21.56 6.23 -15.28
N ILE A 254 20.64 5.38 -14.77
CA ILE A 254 20.53 5.01 -13.36
C ILE A 254 21.83 4.43 -12.82
N LEU A 255 22.49 3.56 -13.58
CA LEU A 255 23.76 2.93 -13.19
C LEU A 255 24.86 3.99 -13.06
N VAL A 256 24.91 4.95 -13.96
CA VAL A 256 25.89 6.05 -13.92
C VAL A 256 25.69 6.90 -12.66
N ASN A 257 24.45 7.23 -12.32
CA ASN A 257 24.15 8.02 -11.12
C ASN A 257 24.49 7.26 -9.83
N ILE A 258 24.21 5.95 -9.75
CA ILE A 258 24.67 5.09 -8.63
C ILE A 258 26.19 5.11 -8.53
N LEU A 259 26.86 5.05 -9.68
CA LEU A 259 28.30 4.97 -9.74
C LEU A 259 29.01 6.28 -9.37
N LYS A 260 28.44 7.44 -9.74
CA LYS A 260 28.89 8.78 -9.32
C LYS A 260 28.53 9.12 -7.86
N GLY A 261 27.65 8.34 -7.25
CA GLY A 261 27.12 8.65 -5.92
C GLY A 261 26.17 9.85 -5.89
N ASP A 262 25.63 10.25 -7.04
CA ASP A 262 24.66 11.34 -7.16
C ASP A 262 23.26 10.83 -6.76
N SER A 263 23.04 10.69 -5.45
CA SER A 263 21.79 10.13 -4.92
C SER A 263 20.59 11.04 -5.16
N GLU A 264 20.78 12.35 -5.19
CA GLU A 264 19.69 13.30 -5.47
C GLU A 264 19.18 13.11 -6.91
N LYS A 265 20.06 13.14 -7.91
CA LYS A 265 19.68 12.93 -9.30
C LYS A 265 19.10 11.54 -9.53
N LEU A 266 19.69 10.51 -8.90
CA LEU A 266 19.18 9.14 -8.95
C LEU A 266 17.73 9.05 -8.46
N LEU A 267 17.41 9.69 -7.33
CA LEU A 267 16.06 9.71 -6.77
C LEU A 267 15.09 10.54 -7.63
N MET A 268 15.53 11.63 -8.26
CA MET A 268 14.66 12.41 -9.17
C MET A 268 14.32 11.65 -10.47
N LYS A 269 15.23 10.80 -10.95
CA LYS A 269 15.09 10.09 -12.23
C LYS A 269 14.42 8.73 -12.11
N SER A 270 14.57 8.09 -10.95
CA SER A 270 13.92 6.80 -10.68
C SER A 270 12.41 6.99 -10.50
N ASN A 271 11.61 5.99 -10.87
CA ASN A 271 10.16 6.01 -10.68
C ASN A 271 9.64 4.72 -10.03
N GLY A 272 8.38 4.74 -9.60
CA GLY A 272 7.66 3.59 -9.08
C GLY A 272 8.39 2.84 -7.96
N TRP A 273 8.46 1.51 -8.11
CA TRP A 273 9.07 0.62 -7.11
C TRP A 273 10.55 0.93 -6.86
N LEU A 274 11.31 1.22 -7.92
CA LEU A 274 12.74 1.44 -7.79
C LEU A 274 13.01 2.71 -6.97
N ASN A 275 12.27 3.78 -7.25
CA ASN A 275 12.35 5.00 -6.46
C ASN A 275 12.04 4.72 -4.98
N LEU A 276 10.95 4.01 -4.70
CA LEU A 276 10.55 3.67 -3.33
C LEU A 276 11.70 3.01 -2.55
N VAL A 277 12.33 1.96 -3.11
CA VAL A 277 13.37 1.23 -2.38
C VAL A 277 14.67 2.03 -2.25
N LEU A 278 15.02 2.84 -3.27
CA LEU A 278 16.21 3.69 -3.23
C LEU A 278 16.13 4.74 -2.13
N GLN A 279 14.94 5.25 -1.80
CA GLN A 279 14.74 6.19 -0.69
C GLN A 279 15.07 5.60 0.69
N PHE A 280 15.13 4.26 0.84
CA PHE A 280 15.59 3.62 2.08
C PHE A 280 17.11 3.38 2.12
N PHE A 281 17.78 3.37 0.98
CA PHE A 281 19.22 3.15 0.87
C PHE A 281 20.01 4.45 0.91
N TYR A 282 19.44 5.50 0.33
CA TYR A 282 20.00 6.85 0.29
C TYR A 282 19.21 7.79 1.19
N MET A 283 19.68 9.03 1.37
CA MET A 283 18.86 10.04 2.04
C MET A 283 17.72 10.47 1.10
N PRO A 284 16.46 10.45 1.56
CA PRO A 284 15.34 10.94 0.76
C PRO A 284 15.49 12.45 0.51
N ILE A 285 15.04 12.91 -0.65
CA ILE A 285 15.03 14.35 -0.99
C ILE A 285 14.12 15.10 -0.03
N SER A 286 12.94 14.54 0.23
CA SER A 286 12.01 15.03 1.25
C SER A 286 11.14 13.90 1.79
N ARG A 287 10.58 14.08 3.00
CA ARG A 287 9.59 13.16 3.55
C ARG A 287 8.35 13.03 2.67
N LYS A 288 7.99 14.12 1.98
CA LYS A 288 6.85 14.16 1.07
C LYS A 288 7.06 13.19 -0.09
N ASP A 289 8.26 13.15 -0.68
CA ASP A 289 8.56 12.26 -1.80
C ASP A 289 8.45 10.78 -1.41
N VAL A 290 8.76 10.44 -0.15
CA VAL A 290 8.54 9.08 0.38
C VAL A 290 7.04 8.77 0.43
N PHE A 291 6.22 9.68 0.96
CA PHE A 291 4.78 9.46 1.04
C PHE A 291 4.12 9.42 -0.34
N ASP A 292 4.53 10.29 -1.24
CA ASP A 292 4.00 10.39 -2.60
C ASP A 292 4.30 9.10 -3.40
N ILE A 293 5.47 8.47 -3.21
CA ILE A 293 5.79 7.22 -3.91
C ILE A 293 5.00 6.01 -3.37
N PHE A 294 4.76 5.94 -2.05
CA PHE A 294 3.84 4.95 -1.48
C PHE A 294 2.43 5.14 -2.04
N ASN A 295 1.97 6.39 -2.12
CA ASN A 295 0.67 6.73 -2.66
C ASN A 295 0.55 6.32 -4.13
N LEU A 296 1.54 6.66 -4.96
CA LEU A 296 1.58 6.31 -6.38
C LEU A 296 1.48 4.80 -6.61
N ILE A 297 2.19 3.99 -5.81
CA ILE A 297 2.13 2.53 -5.92
C ILE A 297 0.76 2.02 -5.47
N GLY A 298 0.23 2.53 -4.36
CA GLY A 298 -1.12 2.19 -3.89
C GLY A 298 -2.20 2.48 -4.93
N GLU A 299 -2.15 3.66 -5.57
CA GLU A 299 -3.09 4.05 -6.63
C GLU A 299 -3.04 3.11 -7.85
N ARG A 300 -1.86 2.62 -8.22
CA ARG A 300 -1.72 1.63 -9.29
C ARG A 300 -2.30 0.26 -8.91
N LEU A 301 -2.24 -0.09 -7.63
CA LEU A 301 -2.72 -1.36 -7.12
C LEU A 301 -4.22 -1.36 -6.83
N ILE A 302 -4.85 -0.21 -6.61
CA ILE A 302 -6.23 -0.14 -6.10
C ILE A 302 -7.26 -0.88 -6.96
N GLY A 303 -7.10 -0.86 -8.28
CA GLY A 303 -7.98 -1.57 -9.23
C GLY A 303 -7.63 -3.04 -9.45
N ILE A 304 -6.52 -3.52 -8.86
CA ILE A 304 -5.97 -4.87 -9.06
C ILE A 304 -6.07 -5.67 -7.76
N ASP A 305 -5.55 -5.10 -6.67
CA ASP A 305 -5.59 -5.63 -5.31
C ASP A 305 -5.71 -4.46 -4.32
N TRP A 306 -6.96 -4.13 -3.99
CA TRP A 306 -7.28 -3.03 -3.08
C TRP A 306 -6.81 -3.28 -1.64
N GLN A 307 -6.64 -4.54 -1.23
CA GLN A 307 -6.14 -4.88 0.12
C GLN A 307 -4.67 -4.50 0.22
N LEU A 308 -3.88 -4.91 -0.78
CA LEU A 308 -2.48 -4.52 -0.85
C LEU A 308 -2.33 -3.01 -1.02
N ALA A 309 -3.18 -2.37 -1.84
CA ALA A 309 -3.19 -0.91 -1.98
C ALA A 309 -3.38 -0.20 -0.63
N LEU A 310 -4.31 -0.65 0.20
CA LEU A 310 -4.49 -0.14 1.57
C LEU A 310 -3.23 -0.30 2.43
N ASP A 311 -2.55 -1.44 2.35
CA ASP A 311 -1.30 -1.61 3.09
C ASP A 311 -0.21 -0.62 2.61
N TYR A 312 -0.16 -0.26 1.33
CA TYR A 312 0.72 0.83 0.83
C TYR A 312 0.29 2.20 1.34
N PHE A 313 -1.02 2.53 1.28
CA PHE A 313 -1.54 3.80 1.78
C PHE A 313 -1.32 3.99 3.28
N SER A 314 -1.16 2.91 4.05
CA SER A 314 -0.87 2.96 5.50
C SER A 314 0.45 3.66 5.84
N PHE A 315 1.34 3.85 4.86
CA PHE A 315 2.59 4.61 5.00
C PHE A 315 2.44 6.10 4.66
N THR A 316 1.23 6.56 4.35
CA THR A 316 0.98 7.92 3.87
C THR A 316 0.11 8.71 4.84
N VAL A 317 0.20 10.03 4.76
CA VAL A 317 -0.73 10.93 5.46
C VAL A 317 -2.17 10.86 4.92
N PHE A 318 -2.36 10.25 3.74
CA PHE A 318 -3.66 10.13 3.07
C PHE A 318 -4.36 8.80 3.36
N SER A 319 -3.83 7.97 4.29
CA SER A 319 -4.40 6.65 4.61
C SER A 319 -5.91 6.68 4.88
N LEU A 320 -6.40 7.63 5.67
CA LEU A 320 -7.84 7.77 5.95
C LEU A 320 -8.65 8.13 4.70
N TYR A 321 -8.14 9.04 3.86
CA TYR A 321 -8.81 9.44 2.62
C TYR A 321 -9.00 8.25 1.67
N HIS A 322 -7.95 7.45 1.45
CA HIS A 322 -8.05 6.27 0.59
C HIS A 322 -8.93 5.18 1.20
N PHE A 323 -8.85 5.00 2.52
CA PHE A 323 -9.71 4.07 3.25
C PHE A 323 -11.20 4.43 3.09
N ASP A 324 -11.57 5.69 3.29
CA ASP A 324 -12.95 6.16 3.16
C ASP A 324 -13.49 6.00 1.74
N ASN A 325 -12.70 6.37 0.73
CA ASN A 325 -13.07 6.19 -0.67
C ASN A 325 -13.25 4.71 -1.02
N LEU A 326 -12.38 3.83 -0.51
CA LEU A 326 -12.51 2.39 -0.71
C LEU A 326 -13.79 1.85 -0.09
N CYS A 327 -14.11 2.25 1.15
CA CYS A 327 -15.36 1.84 1.79
C CYS A 327 -16.59 2.15 0.92
N THR A 328 -16.58 3.27 0.19
CA THR A 328 -17.71 3.67 -0.68
C THR A 328 -17.72 3.03 -2.06
N SER A 329 -16.59 2.48 -2.52
CA SER A 329 -16.44 2.04 -3.92
C SER A 329 -16.40 0.53 -4.10
N ILE A 330 -16.15 -0.22 -3.03
CA ILE A 330 -16.16 -1.70 -3.06
C ILE A 330 -17.52 -2.25 -2.66
N ASP A 331 -17.84 -3.43 -3.18
CA ASP A 331 -19.06 -4.15 -2.79
C ASP A 331 -18.94 -4.61 -1.34
N MET A 332 -19.75 -4.00 -0.48
CA MET A 332 -19.72 -4.22 0.95
C MET A 332 -20.36 -5.58 1.26
N ASN A 333 -19.72 -6.36 2.14
CA ASN A 333 -20.27 -7.61 2.68
C ASN A 333 -19.58 -7.92 4.02
N PRO A 334 -20.03 -8.93 4.80
CA PRO A 334 -19.46 -9.19 6.12
C PRO A 334 -17.95 -9.49 6.12
N VAL A 335 -17.43 -10.15 5.08
CA VAL A 335 -15.99 -10.47 4.95
C VAL A 335 -15.17 -9.21 4.69
N VAL A 336 -15.65 -8.37 3.77
CA VAL A 336 -15.04 -7.08 3.45
C VAL A 336 -15.07 -6.14 4.65
N PHE A 337 -16.21 -6.07 5.35
CA PHE A 337 -16.37 -5.28 6.57
C PHE A 337 -15.38 -5.71 7.66
N ASP A 338 -15.28 -7.01 7.97
CA ASP A 338 -14.34 -7.51 8.99
C ASP A 338 -12.88 -7.18 8.61
N PHE A 339 -12.51 -7.33 7.34
CA PHE A 339 -11.20 -6.94 6.86
C PHE A 339 -10.93 -5.45 7.08
N LEU A 340 -11.83 -4.57 6.59
CA LEU A 340 -11.67 -3.13 6.70
C LEU A 340 -11.68 -2.65 8.15
N PHE A 341 -12.49 -3.26 9.00
CA PHE A 341 -12.53 -2.95 10.44
C PHE A 341 -11.21 -3.30 11.12
N ARG A 342 -10.66 -4.49 10.84
CA ARG A 342 -9.34 -4.89 11.35
C ARG A 342 -8.23 -3.98 10.83
N TYR A 343 -8.28 -3.62 9.55
CA TYR A 343 -7.34 -2.68 8.94
C TYR A 343 -7.41 -1.31 9.62
N ALA A 344 -8.60 -0.75 9.83
CA ALA A 344 -8.80 0.53 10.49
C ALA A 344 -8.27 0.50 11.92
N ARG A 345 -8.53 -0.57 12.68
CA ARG A 345 -7.97 -0.74 14.03
C ARG A 345 -6.45 -0.84 14.04
N LYS A 346 -5.85 -1.62 13.12
CA LYS A 346 -4.40 -1.75 12.97
C LYS A 346 -3.72 -0.40 12.72
N ASN A 347 -4.38 0.47 11.97
CA ASN A 347 -3.84 1.77 11.54
C ASN A 347 -4.39 2.98 12.31
N ASN A 348 -5.20 2.74 13.36
CA ASN A 348 -5.85 3.78 14.16
C ASN A 348 -6.65 4.81 13.32
N LEU A 349 -7.46 4.30 12.40
CA LEU A 349 -8.34 5.10 11.53
C LEU A 349 -9.76 5.22 12.13
N ASP A 350 -10.43 6.31 11.84
CA ASP A 350 -11.85 6.48 12.18
C ASP A 350 -12.70 5.47 11.39
N THR A 351 -13.62 4.80 12.10
CA THR A 351 -14.48 3.74 11.55
C THR A 351 -15.91 4.21 11.31
N SER A 352 -16.23 5.47 11.65
CA SER A 352 -17.59 6.03 11.55
C SER A 352 -18.18 5.89 10.14
N ASN A 353 -17.39 6.18 9.11
CA ASN A 353 -17.83 6.06 7.72
C ASN A 353 -18.05 4.61 7.30
N LEU A 354 -17.14 3.69 7.66
CA LEU A 354 -17.29 2.24 7.43
C LEU A 354 -18.57 1.72 8.08
N PHE A 355 -18.84 2.09 9.34
CA PHE A 355 -20.03 1.66 10.07
C PHE A 355 -21.31 2.15 9.42
N ARG A 356 -21.33 3.40 8.94
CA ARG A 356 -22.45 3.96 8.19
C ARG A 356 -22.72 3.18 6.90
N ILE A 357 -21.67 2.91 6.12
CA ILE A 357 -21.80 2.19 4.84
C ILE A 357 -22.28 0.76 5.08
N TYR A 358 -21.72 0.06 6.05
CA TYR A 358 -22.15 -1.30 6.37
C TYR A 358 -23.58 -1.35 6.92
N SER A 359 -23.97 -0.37 7.75
CA SER A 359 -25.36 -0.26 8.23
C SER A 359 -26.35 -0.06 7.09
N ASN A 360 -26.02 0.81 6.12
CA ASN A 360 -26.84 1.02 4.93
C ASN A 360 -26.93 -0.26 4.08
N HIS A 361 -25.81 -0.97 3.88
CA HIS A 361 -25.80 -2.25 3.18
C HIS A 361 -26.71 -3.29 3.86
N LEU A 362 -26.71 -3.38 5.20
CA LEU A 362 -27.61 -4.28 5.94
C LEU A 362 -29.08 -3.86 5.84
N LEU A 363 -29.36 -2.55 5.83
CA LEU A 363 -30.72 -2.03 5.61
C LEU A 363 -31.24 -2.36 4.21
N GLU A 364 -30.44 -2.11 3.17
CA GLU A 364 -30.81 -2.34 1.77
C GLU A 364 -31.05 -3.82 1.46
N ASN A 365 -30.33 -4.72 2.15
CA ASN A 365 -30.51 -6.17 2.02
C ASN A 365 -31.49 -6.77 3.05
N GLU A 366 -32.30 -5.93 3.72
CA GLU A 366 -33.29 -6.35 4.72
C GLU A 366 -32.72 -7.26 5.84
N SER A 367 -31.42 -7.15 6.11
CA SER A 367 -30.68 -7.96 7.07
C SER A 367 -30.82 -7.41 8.49
N TYR A 368 -32.07 -7.20 8.92
CA TYR A 368 -32.42 -6.39 10.07
C TYR A 368 -31.96 -6.96 11.43
N PHE A 369 -31.96 -8.28 11.60
CA PHE A 369 -31.40 -8.90 12.81
C PHE A 369 -29.89 -8.61 12.94
N LEU A 370 -29.15 -8.74 11.84
CA LEU A 370 -27.71 -8.46 11.80
C LEU A 370 -27.44 -6.97 12.03
N LEU A 371 -28.29 -6.08 11.50
CA LEU A 371 -28.18 -4.64 11.74
C LEU A 371 -28.35 -4.32 13.22
N LEU A 372 -29.36 -4.89 13.89
CA LEU A 372 -29.58 -4.66 15.32
C LEU A 372 -28.41 -5.19 16.16
N GLU A 373 -27.92 -6.39 15.85
CA GLU A 373 -26.73 -6.94 16.50
C GLU A 373 -25.51 -6.06 16.29
N PHE A 374 -25.30 -5.56 15.06
CA PHE A 374 -24.22 -4.65 14.70
C PHE A 374 -24.29 -3.34 15.49
N MET A 375 -25.45 -2.66 15.49
CA MET A 375 -25.66 -1.39 16.19
C MET A 375 -25.35 -1.54 17.69
N THR A 376 -25.85 -2.60 18.32
CA THR A 376 -25.63 -2.86 19.75
C THR A 376 -24.18 -3.22 20.06
N THR A 377 -23.54 -4.04 19.23
CA THR A 377 -22.17 -4.55 19.46
C THR A 377 -21.12 -3.47 19.21
N CYS A 378 -21.29 -2.70 18.14
CA CYS A 378 -20.35 -1.66 17.74
C CYS A 378 -20.67 -0.29 18.36
N GLY A 379 -21.81 -0.15 19.04
CA GLY A 379 -22.24 1.12 19.62
C GLY A 379 -22.53 2.20 18.57
N PHE A 380 -22.89 1.80 17.35
CA PHE A 380 -23.13 2.71 16.23
C PHE A 380 -24.64 2.92 16.03
N TYR A 381 -25.11 4.14 16.30
CA TYR A 381 -26.54 4.48 16.27
C TYR A 381 -26.92 5.55 15.25
N ASP A 382 -25.97 6.04 14.46
CA ASP A 382 -26.21 6.98 13.35
C ASP A 382 -26.74 6.23 12.11
N VAL A 383 -27.90 5.61 12.30
CA VAL A 383 -28.60 4.82 11.28
C VAL A 383 -29.95 5.49 11.02
N LYS A 384 -30.25 5.78 9.76
CA LYS A 384 -31.56 6.32 9.38
C LYS A 384 -32.57 5.18 9.25
N PHE A 385 -33.55 5.15 10.14
CA PHE A 385 -34.55 4.09 10.18
C PHE A 385 -35.51 4.25 8.99
N SER A 386 -35.70 3.18 8.21
CA SER A 386 -36.74 3.14 7.19
C SER A 386 -38.08 2.71 7.81
N CYS A 387 -39.18 2.94 7.10
CA CYS A 387 -40.50 2.50 7.51
C CYS A 387 -40.56 0.97 7.69
N GLU A 388 -39.96 0.23 6.75
CA GLU A 388 -39.86 -1.23 6.73
C GLU A 388 -39.05 -1.77 7.91
N PHE A 389 -37.95 -1.10 8.26
CA PHE A 389 -37.15 -1.49 9.42
C PHE A 389 -37.90 -1.26 10.74
N VAL A 390 -38.64 -0.15 10.86
CA VAL A 390 -39.49 0.11 12.03
C VAL A 390 -40.62 -0.91 12.14
N GLU A 391 -41.29 -1.22 11.02
CA GLU A 391 -42.28 -2.29 10.92
C GLU A 391 -41.70 -3.62 11.42
N PHE A 392 -40.53 -4.01 10.92
CA PHE A 392 -39.85 -5.23 11.34
C PHE A 392 -39.60 -5.27 12.85
N ILE A 393 -39.10 -4.19 13.45
CA ILE A 393 -38.86 -4.10 14.89
C ILE A 393 -40.15 -4.27 15.69
N ILE A 394 -41.26 -3.67 15.23
CA ILE A 394 -42.56 -3.76 15.91
C ILE A 394 -43.12 -5.18 15.83
N VAL A 395 -43.13 -5.79 14.64
CA VAL A 395 -43.65 -7.14 14.42
C VAL A 395 -42.87 -8.17 15.24
N ASN A 396 -41.54 -8.04 15.27
CA ASN A 396 -40.64 -8.99 15.93
C ASN A 396 -40.18 -8.53 17.33
N TYR A 397 -40.89 -7.58 17.96
CA TYR A 397 -40.44 -6.88 19.17
C TYR A 397 -39.91 -7.79 20.28
N ASP A 398 -40.55 -8.94 20.51
CA ASP A 398 -40.15 -9.85 21.59
C ASP A 398 -38.80 -10.50 21.34
N ASP A 399 -38.45 -10.74 20.08
CA ASP A 399 -37.18 -11.35 19.68
C ASP A 399 -36.05 -10.31 19.62
N VAL A 400 -36.39 -9.08 19.22
CA VAL A 400 -35.39 -8.02 19.01
C VAL A 400 -35.11 -7.18 20.26
N LYS A 401 -36.00 -7.14 21.25
CA LYS A 401 -35.82 -6.29 22.45
C LYS A 401 -34.56 -6.60 23.26
N LYS A 402 -33.99 -7.80 23.09
CA LYS A 402 -32.69 -8.18 23.70
C LYS A 402 -31.52 -7.31 23.22
N HIS A 403 -31.64 -6.64 22.07
CA HIS A 403 -30.63 -5.73 21.52
C HIS A 403 -30.72 -4.31 22.10
N PHE A 404 -31.75 -3.99 22.91
CA PHE A 404 -32.03 -2.62 23.36
C PHE A 404 -31.27 -2.26 24.64
N ASN A 405 -30.05 -1.73 24.48
CA ASN A 405 -29.31 -1.10 25.57
C ASN A 405 -29.76 0.36 25.81
N ASP A 406 -29.21 1.04 26.83
CA ASP A 406 -29.62 2.40 27.22
C ASP A 406 -29.40 3.44 26.11
N CYS A 407 -28.28 3.33 25.38
CA CYS A 407 -27.99 4.22 24.26
C CYS A 407 -29.01 4.05 23.14
N PHE A 408 -29.28 2.81 22.76
CA PHE A 408 -30.25 2.52 21.72
C PHE A 408 -31.67 2.95 22.12
N SER A 409 -32.02 2.72 23.39
CA SER A 409 -33.29 3.12 24.02
C SER A 409 -33.58 4.62 23.96
N SER A 410 -32.53 5.44 23.86
CA SER A 410 -32.66 6.89 23.81
C SER A 410 -33.05 7.42 22.43
N LEU A 411 -32.91 6.61 21.37
CA LEU A 411 -33.20 7.03 20.00
C LEU A 411 -34.68 7.39 19.80
N PRO A 412 -35.00 8.48 19.09
CA PRO A 412 -36.39 8.88 18.82
C PRO A 412 -37.23 7.78 18.17
N ALA A 413 -36.65 7.05 17.21
CA ALA A 413 -37.32 5.94 16.54
C ALA A 413 -37.64 4.78 17.51
N LEU A 414 -36.76 4.48 18.46
CA LEU A 414 -37.02 3.42 19.43
C LEU A 414 -37.98 3.86 20.55
N LYS A 415 -37.96 5.13 20.94
CA LYS A 415 -39.00 5.73 21.80
C LYS A 415 -40.38 5.59 21.14
N TYR A 416 -40.46 5.89 19.83
CA TYR A 416 -41.66 5.67 19.03
C TYR A 416 -42.11 4.21 19.06
N VAL A 417 -41.22 3.26 18.73
CA VAL A 417 -41.52 1.82 18.76
C VAL A 417 -42.05 1.37 20.13
N ARG A 418 -41.41 1.80 21.23
CA ARG A 418 -41.84 1.42 22.58
C ARG A 418 -43.22 1.96 22.91
N CYS A 419 -43.51 3.22 22.58
CA CYS A 419 -44.85 3.77 22.74
C CYS A 419 -45.83 2.96 21.89
N PHE A 420 -45.53 2.74 20.61
CA PHE A 420 -46.39 1.98 19.70
C PHE A 420 -46.72 0.58 20.23
N ILE A 421 -45.72 -0.16 20.71
CA ILE A 421 -45.89 -1.50 21.29
C ILE A 421 -46.75 -1.44 22.55
N ARG A 422 -46.47 -0.50 23.45
CA ARG A 422 -47.23 -0.32 24.68
C ARG A 422 -48.71 -0.04 24.41
N LEU A 423 -48.99 0.83 23.43
CA LEU A 423 -50.34 1.19 23.01
C LEU A 423 -51.06 0.02 22.31
N PHE A 424 -50.46 -0.56 21.27
CA PHE A 424 -51.17 -1.44 20.35
C PHE A 424 -50.92 -2.93 20.55
N LYS A 425 -49.77 -3.32 21.11
CA LYS A 425 -49.46 -4.73 21.39
C LYS A 425 -49.75 -5.11 22.85
N GLU A 426 -49.30 -4.31 23.80
CA GLU A 426 -49.48 -4.56 25.24
C GLU A 426 -50.82 -4.01 25.78
N GLN A 427 -51.45 -3.09 25.04
CA GLN A 427 -52.75 -2.48 25.40
C GLN A 427 -52.73 -1.77 26.75
N ILE A 428 -51.60 -1.14 27.10
CA ILE A 428 -51.48 -0.32 28.30
C ILE A 428 -52.00 1.08 27.98
N GLU A 429 -52.81 1.62 28.87
CA GLU A 429 -53.40 2.94 28.73
C GLU A 429 -52.33 4.03 28.52
N PRO A 430 -52.36 4.77 27.41
CA PRO A 430 -51.34 5.75 27.11
C PRO A 430 -51.58 7.08 27.82
N ASN A 431 -50.49 7.77 28.11
CA ASN A 431 -50.53 9.17 28.50
C ASN A 431 -50.48 10.09 27.26
N LYS A 432 -50.67 11.39 27.48
CA LYS A 432 -50.71 12.38 26.40
C LYS A 432 -49.40 12.48 25.62
N GLU A 433 -48.25 12.40 26.30
CA GLU A 433 -46.93 12.48 25.68
C GLU A 433 -46.67 11.28 24.75
N GLU A 434 -47.07 10.08 25.16
CA GLU A 434 -46.96 8.86 24.35
C GLU A 434 -47.85 8.93 23.09
N LEU A 435 -49.05 9.50 23.21
CA LEU A 435 -49.92 9.77 22.07
C LEU A 435 -49.31 10.79 21.11
N GLU A 436 -48.71 11.87 21.64
CA GLU A 436 -47.99 12.86 20.83
C GLU A 436 -46.79 12.23 20.09
N ILE A 437 -46.01 11.38 20.76
CA ILE A 437 -44.86 10.67 20.15
C ILE A 437 -45.32 9.76 19.00
N VAL A 438 -46.42 9.02 19.18
CA VAL A 438 -46.91 8.09 18.16
C VAL A 438 -47.55 8.84 16.99
N PHE A 439 -48.47 9.76 17.24
CA PHE A 439 -49.25 10.37 16.16
C PHE A 439 -48.52 11.51 15.42
N ASN A 440 -47.49 12.13 16.01
CA ASN A 440 -46.66 13.10 15.29
C ASN A 440 -45.54 12.46 14.45
N ASN A 441 -45.38 11.13 14.50
CA ASN A 441 -44.32 10.44 13.79
C ASN A 441 -44.77 9.96 12.40
N SER A 442 -43.92 10.17 11.39
CA SER A 442 -44.17 9.78 10.00
C SER A 442 -44.37 8.27 9.80
N TYR A 443 -43.82 7.42 10.67
CA TYR A 443 -43.97 5.96 10.55
C TYR A 443 -45.42 5.49 10.74
N THR A 444 -46.22 6.22 11.53
CA THR A 444 -47.56 5.75 11.93
C THR A 444 -48.50 5.58 10.75
N LEU A 445 -48.35 6.39 9.70
CA LEU A 445 -49.17 6.30 8.49
C LEU A 445 -48.91 5.00 7.74
N TYR A 446 -47.64 4.65 7.64
CA TYR A 446 -47.19 3.41 7.00
C TYR A 446 -47.64 2.17 7.78
N LEU A 447 -47.62 2.24 9.12
CA LEU A 447 -47.90 1.11 10.01
C LEU A 447 -49.40 0.89 10.29
N PHE A 448 -50.29 1.60 9.60
CA PHE A 448 -51.73 1.58 9.90
C PHE A 448 -52.35 0.17 9.84
N ARG A 449 -51.92 -0.65 8.87
CA ARG A 449 -52.36 -2.05 8.76
C ARG A 449 -51.89 -2.91 9.94
N ILE A 450 -50.69 -2.67 10.46
CA ILE A 450 -50.15 -3.38 11.61
C ILE A 450 -50.90 -3.02 12.89
N VAL A 451 -51.31 -1.75 13.03
CA VAL A 451 -52.21 -1.33 14.12
C VAL A 451 -53.45 -2.21 14.13
N PHE A 452 -54.11 -2.42 12.98
CA PHE A 452 -55.28 -3.30 12.86
C PHE A 452 -54.96 -4.75 13.23
N GLU A 453 -53.86 -5.31 12.73
CA GLU A 453 -53.50 -6.71 13.03
C GLU A 453 -53.17 -6.96 14.51
N LEU A 454 -52.42 -6.07 15.15
CA LEU A 454 -52.05 -6.21 16.56
C LEU A 454 -53.25 -6.05 17.49
N THR A 455 -54.10 -5.07 17.19
CA THR A 455 -55.26 -4.73 18.01
C THR A 455 -56.39 -5.76 17.89
N THR A 456 -56.63 -6.34 16.70
CA THR A 456 -57.63 -7.40 16.50
C THR A 456 -57.26 -8.74 17.17
N LYS A 457 -55.97 -9.00 17.38
CA LYS A 457 -55.47 -10.18 18.11
C LYS A 457 -55.60 -10.04 19.63
N ALA A 458 -55.79 -8.83 20.17
CA ALA A 458 -55.91 -8.58 21.60
C ALA A 458 -57.36 -8.74 22.11
N LYS A 459 -57.58 -9.62 23.10
CA LYS A 459 -58.94 -10.08 23.48
C LYS A 459 -59.71 -9.24 24.53
N THR A 460 -59.09 -8.31 25.28
CA THR A 460 -59.77 -7.72 26.46
C THR A 460 -59.62 -6.21 26.71
N HIS A 461 -58.63 -5.50 26.16
CA HIS A 461 -58.36 -4.08 26.52
C HIS A 461 -58.45 -3.04 25.39
N CYS A 462 -58.90 -3.46 24.21
CA CYS A 462 -58.74 -2.67 23.00
C CYS A 462 -59.59 -1.38 22.95
N ALA A 463 -60.85 -1.42 23.40
CA ALA A 463 -61.81 -0.32 23.22
C ALA A 463 -61.39 1.00 23.91
N ARG A 464 -60.82 0.93 25.13
CA ARG A 464 -60.42 2.11 25.90
C ARG A 464 -59.20 2.80 25.31
N THR A 465 -58.21 2.03 24.88
CA THR A 465 -57.00 2.57 24.23
C THR A 465 -57.34 3.27 22.92
N ILE A 466 -58.21 2.68 22.11
CA ILE A 466 -58.68 3.30 20.85
C ILE A 466 -59.50 4.55 21.12
N SER A 467 -60.41 4.52 22.11
CA SER A 467 -61.20 5.69 22.48
C SER A 467 -60.29 6.86 22.82
N LYS A 468 -59.24 6.63 23.62
CA LYS A 468 -58.26 7.67 23.95
C LYS A 468 -57.46 8.16 22.75
N CYS A 469 -57.09 7.27 21.82
CA CYS A 469 -56.46 7.67 20.57
C CYS A 469 -57.40 8.57 19.75
N MET A 470 -58.68 8.21 19.66
CA MET A 470 -59.71 8.99 18.97
C MET A 470 -59.93 10.34 19.62
N ASP A 471 -60.13 10.38 20.94
CA ASP A 471 -60.30 11.61 21.71
C ASP A 471 -59.11 12.56 21.48
N PHE A 472 -57.89 12.03 21.54
CA PHE A 472 -56.67 12.79 21.26
C PHE A 472 -56.61 13.33 19.82
N LEU A 473 -56.95 12.51 18.82
CA LEU A 473 -56.97 12.95 17.41
C LEU A 473 -58.06 13.99 17.12
N TYR A 474 -59.18 13.97 17.84
CA TYR A 474 -60.21 15.01 17.77
C TYR A 474 -59.79 16.30 18.50
N GLU A 475 -59.12 16.19 19.66
CA GLU A 475 -58.65 17.34 20.42
C GLU A 475 -57.47 18.07 19.77
N LYS A 476 -56.56 17.35 19.11
CA LYS A 476 -55.28 17.87 18.60
C LYS A 476 -55.23 18.14 17.09
N GLU A 477 -56.39 18.18 16.43
CA GLU A 477 -56.55 18.37 14.97
C GLU A 477 -55.77 19.56 14.38
N LYS A 478 -55.45 20.59 15.17
CA LYS A 478 -54.72 21.79 14.72
C LYS A 478 -53.23 21.81 15.05
N ASP A 479 -52.76 20.91 15.91
CA ASP A 479 -51.41 20.94 16.50
C ASP A 479 -50.51 19.78 16.04
N LEU A 480 -51.06 18.79 15.33
CA LEU A 480 -50.30 17.66 14.80
C LEU A 480 -49.66 18.03 13.46
N THR A 481 -48.51 17.42 13.16
CA THR A 481 -47.81 17.55 11.87
C THR A 481 -48.50 16.82 10.71
N LEU A 482 -49.61 16.13 10.99
CA LEU A 482 -50.40 15.36 10.02
C LEU A 482 -51.27 16.28 9.15
N GLY A 483 -51.37 15.98 7.86
CA GLY A 483 -52.29 16.68 6.96
C GLY A 483 -53.77 16.35 7.29
N SER A 484 -54.69 17.23 6.89
CA SER A 484 -56.13 17.02 7.15
C SER A 484 -56.70 15.75 6.51
N SER A 485 -56.17 15.33 5.36
CA SER A 485 -56.52 14.07 4.70
C SER A 485 -56.05 12.84 5.50
N GLU A 486 -54.87 12.91 6.08
CA GLU A 486 -54.26 11.84 6.88
C GLU A 486 -54.98 11.69 8.22
N LEU A 487 -55.28 12.81 8.89
CA LEU A 487 -56.06 12.83 10.12
C LEU A 487 -57.45 12.20 9.94
N ASN A 488 -58.13 12.53 8.83
CA ASN A 488 -59.44 11.96 8.51
C ASN A 488 -59.37 10.46 8.24
N LEU A 489 -58.29 9.98 7.60
CA LEU A 489 -58.05 8.55 7.42
C LEU A 489 -57.91 7.84 8.77
N TYR A 490 -57.10 8.37 9.69
CA TYR A 490 -56.99 7.81 11.05
C TYR A 490 -58.34 7.78 11.78
N LYS A 491 -59.06 8.91 11.80
CA LYS A 491 -60.37 8.99 12.46
C LYS A 491 -61.36 7.96 11.89
N SER A 492 -61.43 7.85 10.56
CA SER A 492 -62.30 6.90 9.86
C SER A 492 -61.98 5.46 10.22
N GLU A 493 -60.70 5.10 10.18
CA GLU A 493 -60.29 3.72 10.40
C GLU A 493 -60.36 3.30 11.88
N PHE A 494 -60.02 4.17 12.83
CA PHE A 494 -60.24 3.90 14.25
C PHE A 494 -61.74 3.82 14.61
N LEU A 495 -62.60 4.60 13.94
CA LEU A 495 -64.06 4.48 14.08
C LEU A 495 -64.56 3.14 13.54
N ASN A 496 -64.11 2.73 12.35
CA ASN A 496 -64.37 1.40 11.80
C ASN A 496 -63.92 0.31 12.78
N PHE A 497 -62.77 0.50 13.42
CA PHE A 497 -62.24 -0.44 14.38
C PHE A 497 -63.09 -0.56 15.66
N LEU A 498 -63.54 0.56 16.24
CA LEU A 498 -64.50 0.57 17.34
C LEU A 498 -65.80 -0.14 16.97
N CYS A 499 -66.29 0.07 15.74
CA CYS A 499 -67.50 -0.61 15.24
C CYS A 499 -67.30 -2.12 15.13
N ILE A 500 -66.16 -2.58 14.60
CA ILE A 500 -65.83 -4.02 14.49
C ILE A 500 -65.73 -4.67 15.87
N LEU A 501 -65.05 -4.03 16.83
CA LEU A 501 -64.94 -4.54 18.20
C LEU A 501 -66.30 -4.65 18.89
N ASN A 502 -67.16 -3.64 18.74
CA ASN A 502 -68.51 -3.64 19.29
C ASN A 502 -69.41 -4.71 18.63
N SER A 503 -69.15 -5.05 17.36
CA SER A 503 -69.88 -6.11 16.65
C SER A 503 -69.49 -7.54 17.06
N LYS A 504 -68.24 -7.75 17.52
CA LYS A 504 -67.72 -9.05 18.00
C LYS A 504 -68.02 -9.33 19.48
N GLN A 505 -68.45 -8.32 20.24
CA GLN A 505 -68.87 -8.45 21.64
C GLN A 505 -70.38 -8.72 21.81
N ARG A 506 -71.15 -8.65 20.72
CA ARG A 506 -72.52 -9.17 20.62
C ARG A 506 -72.48 -10.58 20.09
#